data_AF-Q2SDN4-F1
#
_entry.id   AF-Q2SDN4-F1
#
_cell.length_a   1.000
_cell.length_b   1.000
_cell.length_c   1.000
_cell.angle_alpha   90.00
_cell.angle_beta   90.00
_cell.angle_gamma   90.00
#
_symmetry.space_group_name_H-M   'P 1'
#
loop_
_entity.id
_entity.type
_entity.pdbx_description
1 polymer ?
#
loop_
_entity_poly.entity_id
_entity_poly.type
_entity_poly.pdbx_seq_one_letter_code
_entity_poly.pdbx_strand_id
1 'polypeptide(L)'
;MEDKVELGDYSKILALQEYINSRLRDAYESNKDKGRENLSKFLVDFVEALVDELNANGHSFGRCDYSGDVNFENSEQQYSDGEEMGCGVLLHFHGFAVKASWEGRDKYA
;
A
#
# COMPACT_ATOMS: atom_id res chain seq x y z
N MET A 1 -24.42 7.21 -2.82
CA MET A 1 -25.08 6.05 -2.17
C MET A 1 -24.04 5.46 -1.24
N GLU A 2 -24.37 5.10 0.01
CA GLU A 2 -23.37 4.66 1.00
C GLU A 2 -22.68 3.37 0.53
N ASP A 3 -21.39 3.45 0.19
CA ASP A 3 -20.51 2.29 0.05
C ASP A 3 -20.45 1.58 1.40
N LYS A 4 -21.37 0.64 1.62
CA LYS A 4 -21.43 -0.14 2.86
C LYS A 4 -20.41 -1.27 2.76
N VAL A 5 -19.17 -0.94 3.08
CA VAL A 5 -18.18 -1.94 3.49
C VAL A 5 -18.75 -2.63 4.73
N GLU A 6 -18.94 -3.95 4.67
CA GLU A 6 -19.39 -4.69 5.84
C GLU A 6 -18.36 -4.51 6.97
N LEU A 7 -18.82 -4.41 8.22
CA LEU A 7 -17.94 -4.24 9.39
C LEU A 7 -16.80 -5.29 9.42
N GLY A 8 -17.08 -6.51 8.97
CA GLY A 8 -16.09 -7.59 8.88
C GLY A 8 -14.99 -7.34 7.85
N ASP A 9 -15.27 -6.60 6.78
CA ASP A 9 -14.28 -6.23 5.76
C ASP A 9 -13.48 -5.00 6.19
N TYR A 10 -14.10 -4.06 6.91
CA TYR A 10 -13.39 -2.93 7.50
C TYR A 10 -12.33 -3.38 8.53
N SER A 11 -12.67 -4.34 9.39
CA SER A 11 -11.68 -4.91 10.33
C SER A 11 -10.52 -5.62 9.63
N LYS A 12 -10.75 -6.28 8.49
CA LYS A 12 -9.68 -6.89 7.69
C LYS A 12 -8.77 -5.85 7.06
N ILE A 13 -9.34 -4.77 6.50
CA ILE A 13 -8.58 -3.65 5.92
C ILE A 13 -7.72 -2.99 6.99
N LEU A 14 -8.26 -2.76 8.19
CA LEU A 14 -7.48 -2.21 9.31
C LEU A 14 -6.34 -3.13 9.73
N ALA A 15 -6.60 -4.43 9.89
CA ALA A 15 -5.57 -5.41 10.24
C ALA A 15 -4.46 -5.48 9.17
N LEU A 16 -4.84 -5.42 7.89
CA LEU A 16 -3.90 -5.36 6.77
C LEU A 16 -3.05 -4.07 6.83
N GLN A 17 -3.68 -2.92 7.08
CA GLN A 17 -2.97 -1.64 7.24
C GLN A 17 -1.98 -1.68 8.40
N GLU A 18 -2.38 -2.20 9.56
CA GLU A 18 -1.51 -2.31 10.73
C GLU A 18 -0.32 -3.24 10.46
N TYR A 19 -0.57 -4.40 9.84
CA TYR A 19 0.47 -5.34 9.46
C TYR A 19 1.50 -4.71 8.52
N ILE A 20 1.06 -4.07 7.45
CA ILE A 20 1.96 -3.44 6.48
C ILE A 20 2.73 -2.28 7.13
N ASN A 21 2.07 -1.42 7.90
CA ASN A 21 2.76 -0.30 8.57
C ASN A 21 3.80 -0.79 9.58
N SER A 22 3.56 -1.91 10.29
CA SER A 22 4.57 -2.51 11.15
C SER A 22 5.81 -2.93 10.36
N ARG A 23 5.60 -3.62 9.22
CA ARG A 23 6.69 -4.07 8.34
C ARG A 23 7.49 -2.88 7.78
N LEU A 24 6.80 -1.84 7.32
CA LEU A 24 7.45 -0.62 6.81
C LEU A 24 8.26 0.09 7.90
N ARG A 25 7.71 0.19 9.11
CA ARG A 25 8.42 0.80 10.25
C ARG A 25 9.69 0.05 10.60
N ASP A 26 9.62 -1.27 10.70
CA ASP A 26 10.79 -2.10 11.02
C ASP A 26 11.87 -1.99 9.94
N ALA A 27 11.45 -1.92 8.67
CA ALA A 27 12.32 -1.74 7.53
C ALA A 27 13.00 -0.35 7.54
N TYR A 28 12.27 0.71 7.89
CA TYR A 28 12.84 2.05 8.06
C TYR A 28 13.86 2.09 9.20
N GLU A 29 13.49 1.62 10.40
CA GLU A 29 14.36 1.67 11.58
C GLU A 29 15.67 0.91 11.35
N SER A 30 15.63 -0.19 10.59
CA SER A 30 16.81 -1.00 10.25
C SER A 30 17.73 -0.36 9.19
N ASN A 31 17.26 0.65 8.46
CA ASN A 31 17.96 1.24 7.33
C ASN A 31 18.17 2.76 7.43
N LYS A 32 17.60 3.44 8.44
CA LYS A 32 17.62 4.91 8.58
C LYS A 32 19.01 5.53 8.56
N ASP A 33 20.02 4.82 9.04
CA ASP A 33 21.40 5.32 9.13
C ASP A 33 22.20 5.18 7.82
N LYS A 34 21.64 4.55 6.78
CA LYS A 34 22.30 4.30 5.49
C LYS A 34 22.18 5.46 4.49
N GLY A 35 21.52 6.54 4.88
CA GLY A 35 21.35 7.74 4.05
C GLY A 35 20.10 7.71 3.14
N ARG A 36 19.68 8.91 2.71
CA ARG A 36 18.39 9.15 2.05
C ARG A 36 18.24 8.45 0.69
N GLU A 37 19.28 8.47 -0.14
CA GLU A 37 19.27 7.83 -1.47
C GLU A 37 19.13 6.31 -1.36
N ASN A 38 19.78 5.70 -0.37
CA ASN A 38 19.60 4.28 -0.12
C ASN A 38 18.17 3.97 0.38
N LEU A 39 17.60 4.83 1.23
CA LEU A 39 16.25 4.66 1.75
C LEU A 39 15.17 4.72 0.66
N SER A 40 15.26 5.67 -0.28
CA SER A 40 14.28 5.77 -1.36
C SER A 40 14.32 4.57 -2.29
N LYS A 41 15.52 4.14 -2.72
CA LYS A 41 15.66 2.92 -3.52
C LYS A 41 15.15 1.68 -2.78
N PHE A 42 15.58 1.51 -1.52
CA PHE A 42 15.17 0.39 -0.69
C PHE A 42 13.65 0.35 -0.49
N LEU A 43 13.00 1.50 -0.30
CA LEU A 43 11.55 1.58 -0.13
C LEU A 43 10.81 1.03 -1.35
N VAL A 44 11.26 1.37 -2.57
CA VAL A 44 10.63 0.90 -3.81
C VAL A 44 10.69 -0.62 -3.89
N ASP A 45 11.91 -1.18 -3.77
CA ASP A 45 12.13 -2.62 -3.84
C ASP A 45 11.38 -3.36 -2.72
N PHE A 46 11.31 -2.77 -1.52
CA PHE A 46 10.62 -3.37 -0.38
C PHE A 46 9.10 -3.37 -0.53
N VAL A 47 8.50 -2.30 -1.03
CA VAL A 47 7.04 -2.24 -1.27
C VAL A 47 6.63 -3.26 -2.34
N GLU A 48 7.40 -3.38 -3.43
CA GLU A 48 7.14 -4.39 -4.47
C GLU A 48 7.19 -5.81 -3.89
N ALA A 49 8.25 -6.14 -3.13
CA ALA A 49 8.37 -7.44 -2.49
C ALA A 49 7.24 -7.71 -1.46
N LEU A 50 6.80 -6.68 -0.75
CA LEU A 50 5.72 -6.81 0.22
C LEU A 50 4.37 -7.08 -0.47
N VAL A 51 4.10 -6.41 -1.60
CA VAL A 51 2.89 -6.65 -2.39
C VAL A 51 2.91 -8.06 -2.99
N ASP A 52 4.05 -8.53 -3.47
CA ASP A 52 4.21 -9.91 -3.96
C ASP A 52 3.94 -10.94 -2.84
N GLU A 53 4.41 -10.68 -1.62
CA GLU A 53 4.12 -11.51 -0.44
C GLU A 53 2.62 -11.54 -0.12
N LEU A 54 1.94 -10.39 -0.17
CA LEU A 54 0.49 -10.33 0.02
C LEU A 54 -0.25 -11.13 -1.06
N ASN A 55 0.16 -11.00 -2.32
CA ASN A 55 -0.45 -11.72 -3.43
C ASN A 55 -0.23 -13.23 -3.33
N ALA A 56 0.96 -13.67 -2.91
CA ALA A 56 1.23 -15.07 -2.62
C ALA A 56 0.37 -15.64 -1.47
N ASN A 57 -0.09 -14.78 -0.57
CA ASN A 57 -0.99 -15.13 0.54
C ASN A 57 -2.49 -15.02 0.20
N GLY A 58 -2.84 -14.86 -1.09
CA GLY A 58 -4.22 -14.90 -1.57
C GLY A 58 -4.85 -13.53 -1.83
N HIS A 59 -4.08 -12.45 -1.76
CA HIS A 59 -4.49 -11.15 -2.29
C HIS A 59 -4.24 -11.06 -3.81
N SER A 60 -4.74 -10.01 -4.46
CA SER A 60 -4.56 -9.79 -5.90
C SER A 60 -4.30 -8.31 -6.23
N PHE A 61 -3.43 -7.68 -5.45
CA PHE A 61 -3.04 -6.28 -5.63
C PHE A 61 -2.25 -6.08 -6.94
N GLY A 62 -2.84 -5.33 -7.87
CA GLY A 62 -2.20 -4.80 -9.06
C GLY A 62 -1.74 -3.35 -8.85
N ARG A 63 -0.67 -2.94 -9.55
CA ARG A 63 -0.11 -1.58 -9.45
C ARG A 63 -1.00 -0.57 -10.19
N CYS A 64 -1.40 0.52 -9.52
CA CYS A 64 -2.23 1.60 -10.05
C CYS A 64 -1.42 2.77 -10.58
N ASP A 65 -0.44 3.23 -9.80
CA ASP A 65 0.39 4.38 -10.14
C ASP A 65 1.77 4.28 -9.47
N TYR A 66 2.74 4.96 -10.05
CA TYR A 66 4.08 5.12 -9.50
C TYR A 66 4.61 6.54 -9.69
N SER A 67 4.79 7.25 -8.59
CA SER A 67 5.58 8.48 -8.50
C SER A 67 6.71 8.26 -7.50
N GLY A 68 7.73 7.52 -7.92
CA GLY A 68 8.97 7.40 -7.15
C GLY A 68 9.70 8.74 -7.08
N ASP A 69 9.97 9.22 -5.86
CA ASP A 69 10.80 10.41 -5.61
C ASP A 69 12.14 9.98 -4.98
N VAL A 70 13.21 10.73 -5.28
CA VAL A 70 14.54 10.52 -4.69
C VAL A 70 14.51 10.72 -3.17
N ASN A 71 13.58 11.53 -2.67
CA ASN A 71 13.22 11.67 -1.28
C ASN A 71 12.09 10.70 -0.97
N PHE A 72 12.38 9.68 -0.16
CA PHE A 72 11.40 8.65 0.20
C PHE A 72 10.11 9.23 0.80
N GLU A 73 10.17 10.40 1.46
CA GLU A 73 9.04 11.10 2.06
C GLU A 73 7.99 11.55 1.03
N ASN A 74 8.38 11.74 -0.23
CA ASN A 74 7.50 12.13 -1.33
C ASN A 74 7.19 10.96 -2.28
N SER A 75 7.71 9.76 -1.99
CA SER A 75 7.48 8.61 -2.84
C SER A 75 6.06 8.10 -2.62
N GLU A 76 5.26 8.11 -3.68
CA GLU A 76 3.92 7.53 -3.65
C GLU A 76 3.85 6.29 -4.55
N GLN A 77 3.19 5.25 -4.04
CA GLN A 77 2.91 4.04 -4.79
C GLN A 77 1.49 3.60 -4.45
N GLN A 78 0.72 3.21 -5.47
CA GLN A 78 -0.66 2.80 -5.26
C GLN A 78 -0.90 1.42 -5.86
N TYR A 79 -1.65 0.59 -5.12
CA TYR A 79 -2.05 -0.74 -5.54
C TYR A 79 -3.53 -0.96 -5.24
N SER A 80 -4.22 -1.74 -6.07
CA SER A 80 -5.63 -2.11 -5.88
C SER A 80 -5.88 -3.59 -6.15
N ASP A 81 -6.78 -4.23 -5.40
CA ASP A 81 -7.15 -5.64 -5.62
C ASP A 81 -8.51 -5.86 -6.30
N GLY A 82 -9.20 -4.80 -6.71
CA GLY A 82 -10.45 -4.88 -7.45
C GLY A 82 -10.30 -5.31 -8.91
N GLU A 83 -11.42 -5.71 -9.53
CA GLU A 83 -11.48 -6.07 -10.96
C GLU A 83 -11.07 -4.92 -11.89
N GLU A 84 -11.31 -3.68 -11.44
CA GLU A 84 -10.95 -2.45 -12.14
C GLU A 84 -9.85 -1.71 -11.37
N MET A 85 -8.93 -1.09 -12.09
CA MET A 85 -7.84 -0.31 -11.51
C MET A 85 -8.41 0.84 -10.68
N GLY A 86 -8.05 0.90 -9.40
CA GLY A 86 -8.58 1.90 -8.48
C GLY A 86 -9.90 1.50 -7.79
N CYS A 87 -10.36 0.26 -7.95
CA CYS A 87 -11.48 -0.30 -7.18
C CYS A 87 -11.03 -1.39 -6.20
N GLY A 88 -11.89 -1.74 -5.24
CA GLY A 88 -11.60 -2.74 -4.21
C GLY A 88 -10.81 -2.15 -3.03
N VAL A 89 -9.95 -2.96 -2.41
CA VAL A 89 -8.99 -2.48 -1.42
C VAL A 89 -7.88 -1.73 -2.15
N LEU A 90 -7.69 -0.48 -1.76
CA LEU A 90 -6.59 0.37 -2.19
C LEU A 90 -5.52 0.42 -1.12
N LEU A 91 -4.28 0.14 -1.51
CA LEU A 91 -3.08 0.40 -0.71
C LEU A 91 -2.40 1.63 -1.27
N HIS A 92 -2.43 2.73 -0.52
CA HIS A 92 -1.70 3.94 -0.85
C HIS A 92 -0.48 4.07 0.05
N PHE A 93 0.69 3.81 -0.51
CA PHE A 93 1.98 3.99 0.14
C PHE A 93 2.44 5.42 -0.05
N HIS A 94 2.84 6.06 1.05
CA HIS A 94 3.46 7.38 1.07
C HIS A 94 4.68 7.32 1.99
N GLY A 95 5.86 7.21 1.41
CA GLY A 95 7.07 6.85 2.14
C GLY A 95 6.95 5.50 2.86
N PHE A 96 7.46 5.41 4.08
CA PHE A 96 7.39 4.20 4.92
C PHE A 96 6.06 4.09 5.69
N ALA A 97 4.96 4.54 5.10
CA ALA A 97 3.62 4.39 5.64
C ALA A 97 2.66 3.96 4.53
N VAL A 98 1.61 3.23 4.91
CA VAL A 98 0.51 2.87 4.02
C VAL A 98 -0.82 3.27 4.63
N LYS A 99 -1.73 3.71 3.77
CA LYS A 99 -3.16 3.80 4.05
C LYS A 99 -3.88 2.74 3.24
N ALA A 100 -4.62 1.86 3.92
CA ALA A 100 -5.52 0.93 3.26
C ALA A 100 -6.95 1.50 3.31
N SER A 101 -7.64 1.52 2.18
CA SER A 101 -9.02 1.99 2.07
C SER A 101 -9.80 1.14 1.09
N TRP A 102 -11.13 1.27 1.07
CA TRP A 102 -11.97 0.63 0.06
C TRP A 102 -12.51 1.69 -0.91
N GLU A 103 -12.48 1.42 -2.21
CA GLU A 103 -13.20 2.20 -3.23
C GLU A 103 -14.13 1.31 -4.08
N GLY A 104 -15.39 1.73 -4.21
CA GLY A 104 -16.44 1.05 -4.98
C GLY A 104 -16.61 1.57 -6.41
N ARG A 105 -17.37 0.80 -7.23
CA ARG A 105 -17.60 1.00 -8.67
C ARG A 105 -18.37 2.28 -9.07
N ASP A 106 -18.87 3.09 -8.15
CA ASP A 106 -19.90 4.10 -8.43
C ASP A 106 -19.37 5.54 -8.63
N LYS A 107 -18.11 5.72 -9.07
CA LYS A 107 -17.64 7.07 -9.47
C LYS A 107 -18.28 7.58 -10.78
N TYR A 108 -18.96 6.72 -11.55
CA TYR A 108 -19.54 7.07 -12.86
C TYR A 108 -20.97 6.52 -13.12
N ALA A 109 -21.71 6.09 -12.10
CA ALA A 109 -23.10 5.64 -12.26
C ALA A 109 -24.12 6.78 -12.07
#